data_AF-A0A2N5Z1F7-F1
#
_entry.id   AF-A0A2N5Z1F7-F1
#
_cell.length_a   1.000
_cell.length_b   1.000
_cell.length_c   1.000
_cell.angle_alpha   90.00
_cell.angle_beta   90.00
_cell.angle_gamma   90.00
#
_symmetry.space_group_name_H-M   'P 1'
#
loop_
_entity.id
_entity.type
_entity.pdbx_description
1 polymer ?
#
loop_
_entity_poly.entity_id
_entity_poly.type
_entity_poly.pdbx_seq_one_letter_code
_entity_poly.pdbx_strand_id
1 'polypeptide(L)'
;AVSRAQISDWLKKDDHPEFKGILDYQLATFLNGLIINKRGKQEKIPEPEKKLNNNIVFKKLKIALKYRDEDILEVFKLVDLRISKTELSAFFRNPKQNQYRPCKDQFLRNFLQGLQIKLSDKKN
;
A
#
# COMPACT_ATOMS: atom_id res chain seq x y z
N ALA A 1 11.93 5.33 -13.11
CA ALA A 1 10.44 5.35 -13.06
C ALA A 1 9.91 4.04 -13.62
N VAL A 2 8.72 3.61 -13.21
CA VAL A 2 8.08 2.37 -13.70
C VAL A 2 7.23 2.68 -14.93
N SER A 3 7.29 1.83 -15.97
CA SER A 3 6.53 1.99 -17.20
C SER A 3 5.17 1.27 -17.17
N ARG A 4 4.25 1.65 -18.06
CA ARG A 4 2.94 0.99 -18.22
C ARG A 4 3.09 -0.49 -18.61
N ALA A 5 4.05 -0.82 -19.46
CA ALA A 5 4.34 -2.20 -19.87
C ALA A 5 4.78 -3.04 -18.66
N GLN A 6 5.66 -2.51 -17.81
CA GLN A 6 6.07 -3.19 -16.59
C GLN A 6 4.90 -3.44 -15.64
N ILE A 7 4.01 -2.47 -15.47
CA ILE A 7 2.79 -2.65 -14.66
C ILE A 7 1.89 -3.74 -15.27
N SER A 8 1.74 -3.76 -16.60
CA SER A 8 0.96 -4.80 -17.27
C SER A 8 1.53 -6.19 -17.02
N ASP A 9 2.85 -6.36 -17.10
CA ASP A 9 3.50 -7.65 -16.83
C ASP A 9 3.29 -8.14 -15.38
N TRP A 10 3.30 -7.22 -14.41
CA TRP A 10 3.11 -7.55 -12.99
C TRP A 10 1.68 -7.94 -12.62
N LEU A 11 0.70 -7.50 -13.40
CA LEU A 11 -0.73 -7.75 -13.14
C LEU A 11 -1.27 -9.00 -13.87
N LYS A 12 -0.45 -9.62 -14.72
CA LYS A 12 -0.81 -10.87 -15.38
C LYS A 12 -0.90 -12.01 -14.37
N LYS A 13 -1.68 -13.03 -14.71
CA LYS A 13 -1.70 -14.29 -13.94
C LYS A 13 -0.34 -14.96 -14.01
N ASP A 14 -0.01 -15.74 -12.98
CA ASP A 14 1.26 -16.44 -12.83
C ASP A 14 1.53 -17.48 -13.93
N ASP A 15 0.48 -17.98 -14.58
CA ASP A 15 0.54 -18.90 -15.72
C ASP A 15 0.77 -18.21 -17.09
N HIS A 16 0.76 -16.87 -17.13
CA HIS A 16 0.90 -16.13 -18.39
C HIS A 16 2.38 -16.04 -18.82
N PRO A 17 2.73 -16.26 -20.12
CA PRO A 17 4.14 -16.23 -20.59
C PRO A 17 4.89 -14.92 -20.30
N GLU A 18 4.18 -13.80 -20.35
CA GLU A 18 4.72 -12.47 -20.03
C GLU A 18 4.66 -12.07 -18.55
N PHE A 19 4.21 -12.96 -17.65
CA PHE A 19 4.21 -12.68 -16.22
C PHE A 19 5.62 -12.43 -15.72
N LYS A 20 5.78 -11.36 -14.95
CA LYS A 20 7.03 -11.06 -14.26
C LYS A 20 6.74 -10.83 -12.79
N GLY A 21 7.43 -11.57 -11.93
CA GLY A 21 7.47 -11.27 -10.51
C GLY A 21 7.96 -9.85 -10.26
N ILE A 22 7.48 -9.23 -9.19
CA ILE A 22 7.88 -7.88 -8.79
C ILE A 22 8.93 -7.94 -7.69
N LEU A 23 10.05 -7.26 -7.89
CA LEU A 23 11.07 -7.10 -6.86
C LEU A 23 10.71 -5.95 -5.90
N ASP A 24 11.18 -6.04 -4.66
CA ASP A 24 10.95 -5.00 -3.63
C ASP A 24 11.32 -3.60 -4.12
N TYR A 25 12.48 -3.46 -4.76
CA TYR A 25 12.93 -2.18 -5.31
C TYR A 25 11.98 -1.63 -6.39
N GLN A 26 11.42 -2.52 -7.23
CA GLN A 26 10.49 -2.13 -8.29
C GLN A 26 9.14 -1.69 -7.71
N LEU A 27 8.64 -2.43 -6.72
CA LEU A 27 7.43 -2.06 -5.99
C LEU A 27 7.62 -0.74 -5.20
N ALA A 28 8.78 -0.55 -4.57
CA ALA A 28 9.10 0.69 -3.87
C ALA A 28 9.13 1.89 -4.83
N THR A 29 9.75 1.71 -6.01
CA THR A 29 9.77 2.72 -7.06
C THR A 29 8.36 3.06 -7.54
N PHE A 30 7.50 2.06 -7.75
CA PHE A 30 6.11 2.26 -8.12
C PHE A 30 5.36 3.06 -7.05
N LEU A 31 5.45 2.65 -5.78
CA LEU A 31 4.74 3.30 -4.66
C LEU A 31 5.21 4.74 -4.44
N ASN A 32 6.51 5.03 -4.58
CA ASN A 32 7.03 6.40 -4.54
C ASN A 32 6.45 7.24 -5.69
N GLY A 33 6.39 6.67 -6.90
CA GLY A 33 5.75 7.29 -8.05
C GLY A 33 4.26 7.56 -7.83
N LEU A 34 3.54 6.63 -7.20
CA LEU A 34 2.13 6.79 -6.85
C LEU A 34 1.91 7.93 -5.85
N ILE A 35 2.77 8.06 -4.84
CA ILE A 35 2.73 9.18 -3.88
C ILE A 35 2.90 10.51 -4.63
N ILE A 36 3.89 10.62 -5.51
CA ILE A 36 4.14 11.83 -6.30
C ILE A 36 2.94 12.14 -7.21
N ASN A 37 2.40 11.13 -7.89
CA ASN A 37 1.25 11.30 -8.78
C ASN A 37 0.01 11.82 -8.03
N LYS A 38 -0.27 11.31 -6.83
CA LYS A 38 -1.47 11.69 -6.06
C LYS A 38 -1.32 12.95 -5.22
N ARG A 39 -0.11 13.28 -4.78
CA ARG A 39 0.15 14.45 -3.92
C ARG A 39 0.74 15.65 -4.64
N GLY A 40 1.28 15.46 -5.84
CA GLY A 40 2.04 16.48 -6.57
C GLY A 40 3.55 16.31 -6.40
N LYS A 41 4.32 17.12 -7.14
CA LYS A 41 5.79 17.12 -7.08
C LYS A 41 6.26 17.36 -5.65
N GLN A 42 7.18 16.53 -5.20
CA GLN A 42 7.96 16.75 -3.98
C GLN A 42 9.30 17.37 -4.37
N GLU A 43 9.84 18.27 -3.53
CA GLU A 43 11.17 18.85 -3.74
C GLU A 43 12.27 17.80 -3.77
N LYS A 44 12.08 16.70 -3.02
CA LYS A 44 12.99 15.56 -2.99
C LYS A 44 12.21 14.28 -3.30
N ILE A 45 12.64 13.56 -4.34
CA ILE A 45 12.12 12.22 -4.63
C ILE A 45 12.82 11.26 -3.67
N PRO A 46 12.08 10.53 -2.82
CA PRO A 46 12.69 9.58 -1.90
C PRO A 46 13.31 8.42 -2.69
N GLU A 47 14.52 8.02 -2.28
CA GLU A 47 15.16 6.81 -2.81
C GLU A 47 14.28 5.59 -2.53
N PRO A 48 14.08 4.68 -3.50
CA PRO A 48 13.33 3.46 -3.28
C PRO A 48 14.01 2.54 -2.25
N GLU A 49 13.22 2.00 -1.34
CA GLU A 49 13.71 1.03 -0.37
C GLU A 49 14.19 -0.26 -1.06
N LYS A 50 15.33 -0.78 -0.61
CA LYS A 50 15.90 -2.04 -1.14
C LYS A 50 15.13 -3.28 -0.68
N LYS A 51 14.48 -3.20 0.48
CA LYS A 51 13.63 -4.25 1.05
C LYS A 51 12.31 -3.65 1.48
N LEU A 52 11.22 -4.33 1.16
CA LEU A 52 9.88 -3.95 1.57
C LEU A 52 9.34 -4.92 2.60
N ASN A 53 8.46 -4.40 3.43
CA ASN A 53 7.57 -5.19 4.25
C ASN A 53 6.19 -4.53 4.22
N ASN A 54 5.18 -5.23 4.74
CA ASN A 54 3.81 -4.74 4.72
C ASN A 54 3.62 -3.41 5.44
N ASN A 55 4.37 -3.13 6.52
CA ASN A 55 4.30 -1.83 7.21
C ASN A 55 4.74 -0.68 6.29
N ILE A 56 5.83 -0.87 5.54
CA ILE A 56 6.33 0.12 4.58
C ILE A 56 5.33 0.31 3.45
N VAL A 57 4.83 -0.78 2.86
CA VAL A 57 3.82 -0.73 1.78
C VAL A 57 2.57 0.00 2.27
N PHE A 58 2.04 -0.39 3.43
CA PHE A 58 0.82 0.21 3.98
C PHE A 58 1.03 1.70 4.28
N LYS A 59 2.18 2.09 4.85
CA LYS A 59 2.51 3.49 5.08
C LYS A 59 2.55 4.30 3.78
N LYS A 60 3.15 3.76 2.71
CA LYS A 60 3.19 4.43 1.40
C LYS A 60 1.79 4.59 0.81
N LEU A 61 0.93 3.58 0.91
CA LEU A 61 -0.47 3.64 0.47
C LEU A 61 -1.26 4.69 1.25
N LYS A 62 -1.14 4.71 2.59
CA LYS A 62 -1.75 5.74 3.46
C LYS A 62 -1.37 7.14 3.00
N ILE A 63 -0.07 7.37 2.78
CA ILE A 63 0.45 8.67 2.33
C ILE A 63 -0.08 9.02 0.93
N ALA A 64 -0.02 8.08 -0.02
CA ALA A 64 -0.46 8.31 -1.40
C ALA A 64 -1.94 8.69 -1.48
N LEU A 65 -2.79 8.02 -0.69
CA LEU A 65 -4.23 8.23 -0.68
C LEU A 65 -4.66 9.41 0.22
N LYS A 66 -3.73 10.05 0.93
CA LYS A 66 -4.00 11.09 1.95
C LYS A 66 -4.98 10.62 3.04
N TYR A 67 -4.89 9.35 3.43
CA TYR A 67 -5.78 8.77 4.42
C TYR A 67 -5.32 9.07 5.84
N ARG A 68 -6.27 9.46 6.69
CA ARG A 68 -6.15 9.48 8.14
C ARG A 68 -6.48 8.09 8.69
N ASP A 69 -6.28 7.92 10.00
CA ASP A 69 -6.56 6.64 10.66
C ASP A 69 -8.03 6.28 10.53
N GLU A 70 -8.93 7.26 10.65
CA GLU A 70 -10.38 7.09 10.47
C GLU A 70 -10.71 6.57 9.07
N ASP A 71 -10.08 7.11 8.02
CA ASP A 71 -10.33 6.69 6.64
C ASP A 71 -9.94 5.22 6.40
N ILE A 72 -8.85 4.78 7.05
CA ILE A 72 -8.39 3.38 6.99
C ILE A 72 -9.34 2.47 7.77
N LEU A 73 -9.81 2.90 8.94
CA LEU A 73 -10.79 2.15 9.72
C LEU A 73 -12.09 1.95 8.93
N GLU A 74 -12.58 2.98 8.24
CA GLU A 74 -13.75 2.83 7.37
C GLU A 74 -13.51 1.84 6.23
N VAL A 75 -12.30 1.79 5.66
CA VAL A 75 -11.96 0.81 4.63
C VAL A 75 -11.99 -0.63 5.18
N PHE A 76 -11.47 -0.84 6.38
CA PHE A 76 -11.50 -2.18 7.01
C PHE A 76 -12.91 -2.65 7.35
N LYS A 77 -13.81 -1.73 7.72
CA LYS A 77 -15.22 -2.05 7.97
C LYS A 77 -15.94 -2.61 6.74
N LEU A 78 -15.55 -2.21 5.52
CA LEU A 78 -16.16 -2.71 4.27
C LEU A 78 -15.92 -4.21 4.03
N VAL A 79 -14.96 -4.81 4.73
CA VAL A 79 -14.65 -6.24 4.66
C VAL A 79 -14.82 -6.91 6.03
N ASP A 80 -15.66 -6.32 6.89
CA ASP A 80 -15.97 -6.78 8.25
C ASP A 80 -14.75 -6.98 9.16
N LEU A 81 -13.61 -6.36 8.83
CA LEU A 81 -12.42 -6.40 9.68
C LEU A 81 -12.50 -5.27 10.71
N ARG A 82 -12.60 -5.64 11.98
CA ARG A 82 -12.56 -4.68 13.09
C ARG A 82 -11.14 -4.56 13.62
N ILE A 83 -10.57 -3.38 13.52
CA ILE A 83 -9.26 -3.03 14.08
C ILE A 83 -9.40 -1.79 14.95
N SER A 84 -8.71 -1.76 16.09
CA SER A 84 -8.72 -0.58 16.97
C SER A 84 -7.78 0.51 16.45
N LYS A 85 -8.00 1.78 16.84
CA LYS A 85 -7.04 2.88 16.54
C LYS A 85 -5.65 2.57 17.08
N THR A 86 -5.55 1.98 18.27
CA THR A 86 -4.28 1.62 18.90
C THR A 86 -3.52 0.56 18.09
N GLU A 87 -4.23 -0.47 17.64
CA GLU A 87 -3.66 -1.53 16.81
C GLU A 87 -3.24 -1.00 15.43
N LEU A 88 -4.06 -0.17 14.81
CA LEU A 88 -3.71 0.48 13.55
C LEU A 88 -2.47 1.38 13.69
N SER A 89 -2.41 2.19 14.75
CA SER A 89 -1.26 3.04 15.05
C SER A 89 0.03 2.23 15.20
N ALA A 90 -0.06 1.03 15.77
CA ALA A 90 1.10 0.15 15.97
C ALA A 90 1.81 -0.22 14.67
N PHE A 91 1.10 -0.28 13.54
CA PHE A 91 1.69 -0.58 12.23
C PHE A 91 2.57 0.55 11.68
N PHE A 92 2.34 1.79 12.10
CA PHE A 92 3.03 2.97 11.57
C PHE A 92 4.15 3.49 12.46
N ARG A 93 4.38 2.83 13.60
CA ARG A 93 5.44 3.16 14.55
C ARG A 93 6.82 2.77 14.03
N ASN A 94 7.85 3.33 14.67
CA ASN A 94 9.23 2.95 14.38
C ASN A 94 9.46 1.50 14.87
N PRO A 95 10.08 0.61 14.07
CA PRO A 95 10.38 -0.76 14.47
C PRO A 95 11.16 -0.92 15.79
N LYS A 96 11.90 0.11 16.22
CA LYS A 96 12.65 0.12 17.48
C LYS A 96 11.78 0.41 18.72
N GLN A 97 10.50 0.76 18.55
CA GLN A 97 9.60 1.11 19.66
C GLN A 97 8.82 -0.10 20.16
N ASN A 98 8.61 -0.19 21.47
CA ASN A 98 7.91 -1.33 22.12
C ASN A 98 6.48 -1.57 21.63
N GLN A 99 5.82 -0.51 21.16
CA GLN A 99 4.44 -0.57 20.67
C GLN A 99 4.36 -0.79 19.14
N TYR A 100 5.50 -0.99 18.46
CA TYR A 100 5.52 -1.39 17.05
C TYR A 100 4.96 -2.81 16.90
N ARG A 101 4.15 -3.00 15.87
CA ARG A 101 3.66 -4.32 15.47
C ARG A 101 3.85 -4.52 13.97
N PRO A 102 4.34 -5.70 13.53
CA PRO A 102 4.40 -6.02 12.11
C PRO A 102 2.99 -6.12 11.54
N CYS A 103 2.75 -5.44 10.42
CA CYS A 103 1.54 -5.59 9.63
C CYS A 103 1.60 -6.96 8.93
N LYS A 104 0.68 -7.86 9.24
CA LYS A 104 0.62 -9.18 8.60
C LYS A 104 -0.08 -9.09 7.24
N ASP A 105 0.16 -10.07 6.38
CA ASP A 105 -0.40 -10.10 5.03
C ASP A 105 -1.93 -9.98 5.02
N GLN A 106 -2.60 -10.58 6.00
CA GLN A 106 -4.05 -10.52 6.13
C GLN A 106 -4.57 -9.07 6.26
N PHE A 107 -3.88 -8.23 7.03
CA PHE A 107 -4.28 -6.83 7.19
C PHE A 107 -4.10 -6.06 5.90
N LEU A 108 -2.96 -6.21 5.22
CA LEU A 108 -2.72 -5.52 3.97
C LEU A 108 -3.69 -6.00 2.86
N ARG A 109 -3.96 -7.31 2.80
CA ARG A 109 -4.93 -7.91 1.87
C ARG A 109 -6.34 -7.36 2.09
N ASN A 110 -6.82 -7.38 3.33
CA ASN A 110 -8.14 -6.87 3.69
C ASN A 110 -8.25 -5.36 3.41
N PHE A 111 -7.20 -4.58 3.68
CA PHE A 111 -7.18 -3.16 3.35
C PHE A 111 -7.33 -2.93 1.83
N LEU A 112 -6.60 -3.68 1.00
CA LEU A 112 -6.68 -3.57 -0.46
C LEU A 112 -8.03 -4.01 -1.01
N GLN A 113 -8.63 -5.06 -0.46
CA GLN A 113 -9.99 -5.50 -0.81
C GLN A 113 -11.04 -4.44 -0.43
N GLY A 114 -10.99 -3.91 0.79
CA GLY A 114 -11.88 -2.82 1.20
C GLY A 114 -11.70 -1.57 0.33
N LEU A 115 -10.46 -1.27 -0.07
CA LEU A 115 -10.18 -0.16 -0.98
C LEU A 115 -10.80 -0.40 -2.37
N GLN A 116 -10.74 -1.63 -2.88
CA GLN A 116 -11.39 -2.00 -4.14
C GLN A 116 -12.90 -1.78 -4.07
N ILE A 117 -13.56 -2.20 -3.00
CA ILE A 117 -15.01 -1.98 -2.78
C ILE A 117 -15.30 -0.48 -2.78
N LYS A 118 -14.59 0.29 -1.93
CA LYS A 118 -14.75 1.75 -1.80
C LYS A 118 -14.57 2.51 -3.11
N LEU A 119 -13.68 2.04 -3.99
CA LEU A 119 -13.42 2.67 -5.29
C LEU A 119 -14.40 2.22 -6.38
N SER A 120 -14.97 1.02 -6.25
CA SER A 120 -15.98 0.51 -7.19
C SER A 120 -17.33 1.19 -6.94
N ASP A 121 -17.70 1.42 -5.68
CA ASP A 121 -18.92 2.15 -5.32
C ASP A 121 -18.90 3.60 -5.80
N LYS A 122 -17.73 4.24 -5.86
CA LYS A 122 -17.59 5.62 -6.38
C LYS A 122 -17.71 5.75 -7.90
N LYS A 123 -17.71 4.64 -8.63
CA LYS A 123 -17.82 4.64 -10.10
C LYS A 123 -19.26 4.41 -10.59
N ASN A 124 -20.17 4.10 -9.68
CA ASN A 124 -21.62 4.04 -9.90
C ASN A 124 -22.28 5.29 -9.30
#